data_AF-A0AA86UYP1-F1
#
_entry.id   AF-A0AA86UYP1-F1
#
_cell.length_a   1.000
_cell.length_b   1.000
_cell.length_c   1.000
_cell.angle_alpha   90.00
_cell.angle_beta   90.00
_cell.angle_gamma   90.00
#
_symmetry.space_group_name_H-M   'P 1'
#
loop_
_entity.id
_entity.type
_entity.pdbx_description
1 polymer ?
#
loop_
_entity_poly.entity_id
_entity_poly.type
_entity_poly.pdbx_seq_one_letter_code
_entity_poly.pdbx_strand_id
1 'polypeptide(L)'
;MSPIFKRELLFPPTQKLLAHTLNLLQQRINAKEIQHIHNICYIMNQIKARWSNNFHQLQVGINQGCNLSTILYCGFSNQIMEKTQAAKDQNGNSYKFALGFIDDMVVVTTPDKIQQTINETIALYKEMHQEVNTEKCECTHPNFFNKSGIVNFLGQDFGKTAKPLAKQITDNLKKKFDGYAKLDIPNKDKLLLFCQCIVSACNYGRRNTPLKCIL
;
A
#
# COMPACT_ATOMS: atom_id res chain seq x y z
N MET A 1 -26.14 26.36 -12.61
CA MET A 1 -26.52 26.41 -11.19
C MET A 1 -26.75 24.98 -10.74
N SER A 2 -25.91 24.48 -9.83
CA SER A 2 -25.93 23.08 -9.37
C SER A 2 -27.00 22.89 -8.30
N PRO A 3 -27.78 21.80 -8.29
CA PRO A 3 -28.67 21.53 -7.18
C PRO A 3 -27.84 21.13 -5.96
N ILE A 4 -27.94 21.96 -4.94
CA ILE A 4 -27.48 21.70 -3.58
C ILE A 4 -28.20 20.43 -3.11
N PHE A 5 -27.47 19.30 -3.02
CA PHE A 5 -27.95 18.15 -2.25
C PHE A 5 -28.05 18.58 -0.80
N LYS A 6 -29.27 18.94 -0.38
CA LYS A 6 -29.65 19.16 1.00
C LYS A 6 -29.21 17.94 1.83
N ARG A 7 -28.25 18.15 2.73
CA ARG A 7 -28.11 17.32 3.93
C ARG A 7 -29.30 17.62 4.84
N GLU A 8 -30.44 16.98 4.58
CA GLU A 8 -31.47 16.85 5.60
C GLU A 8 -31.05 15.69 6.51
N LEU A 9 -30.59 16.08 7.72
CA LEU A 9 -30.58 15.24 8.91
C LEU A 9 -31.96 14.60 9.12
N LEU A 10 -31.94 13.45 9.82
CA LEU A 10 -32.93 12.88 10.76
C LEU A 10 -33.02 11.37 10.48
N PHE A 11 -32.80 10.52 11.48
CA PHE A 11 -33.86 10.19 12.43
C PHE A 11 -33.34 10.09 13.89
N PRO A 12 -33.92 10.85 14.84
CA PRO A 12 -33.77 10.64 16.29
C PRO A 12 -34.24 9.26 16.80
N PRO A 13 -35.25 8.60 16.17
CA PRO A 13 -35.64 7.24 16.52
C PRO A 13 -34.53 6.20 16.34
N THR A 14 -33.61 6.37 15.38
CA THR A 14 -32.59 5.34 15.07
C THR A 14 -31.49 5.28 16.10
N GLN A 15 -31.11 6.41 16.72
CA GLN A 15 -30.12 6.39 17.81
C GLN A 15 -30.68 5.78 19.09
N LYS A 16 -31.95 6.04 19.41
CA LYS A 16 -32.63 5.39 20.55
C LYS A 16 -32.86 3.90 20.29
N LEU A 17 -33.22 3.52 19.06
CA LEU A 17 -33.36 2.11 18.66
C LEU A 17 -32.01 1.40 18.68
N LEU A 18 -30.93 2.02 18.20
CA LEU A 18 -29.58 1.45 18.26
C LEU A 18 -29.10 1.30 19.71
N ALA A 19 -29.32 2.30 20.57
CA ALA A 19 -28.98 2.24 21.99
C ALA A 19 -29.81 1.18 22.75
N HIS A 20 -31.09 1.04 22.43
CA HIS A 20 -31.96 0.02 23.01
C HIS A 20 -31.57 -1.40 22.56
N THR A 21 -31.29 -1.59 21.26
CA THR A 21 -30.82 -2.86 20.72
C THR A 21 -29.43 -3.22 21.27
N LEU A 22 -28.51 -2.26 21.41
CA LEU A 22 -27.20 -2.47 22.03
C LEU A 22 -27.31 -2.83 23.52
N ASN A 23 -28.24 -2.21 24.27
CA ASN A 23 -28.54 -2.59 25.66
C ASN A 23 -29.13 -4.00 25.77
N LEU A 24 -30.04 -4.39 24.87
CA LEU A 24 -30.63 -5.72 24.84
C LEU A 24 -29.61 -6.80 24.46
N LEU A 25 -28.67 -6.48 23.55
CA LEU A 25 -27.54 -7.34 23.23
C LEU A 25 -26.53 -7.40 24.39
N GLN A 26 -26.26 -6.30 25.07
CA GLN A 26 -25.43 -6.25 26.29
C GLN A 26 -25.90 -7.15 27.44
N GLN A 27 -27.20 -7.41 27.52
CA GLN A 27 -27.78 -8.29 28.53
C GLN A 27 -27.79 -9.78 28.16
N ARG A 28 -27.53 -10.13 26.89
CA ARG A 28 -27.67 -11.52 26.37
C ARG A 28 -26.42 -12.08 25.70
N ILE A 29 -25.44 -11.24 25.42
CA ILE A 29 -24.24 -11.52 24.64
C ILE A 29 -23.04 -11.09 25.50
N ASN A 30 -21.97 -11.88 25.52
CA ASN A 30 -20.82 -11.54 26.37
C ASN A 30 -20.12 -10.26 25.85
N ALA A 31 -19.43 -9.53 26.73
CA ALA A 31 -18.78 -8.26 26.36
C ALA A 31 -17.83 -8.35 25.16
N LYS A 32 -17.21 -9.50 24.90
CA LYS A 32 -16.33 -9.73 23.74
C LYS A 32 -17.12 -9.83 22.44
N GLU A 33 -18.29 -10.46 22.47
CA GLU A 33 -19.18 -10.59 21.31
C GLU A 33 -19.82 -9.24 20.93
N ILE A 34 -20.16 -8.39 21.89
CA ILE A 34 -20.61 -7.00 21.63
C ILE A 34 -19.50 -6.16 21.02
N GLN A 35 -18.27 -6.27 21.55
CA GLN A 35 -17.11 -5.61 20.97
C GLN A 35 -16.84 -6.09 19.54
N HIS A 36 -17.03 -7.39 19.27
CA HIS A 36 -16.90 -7.97 17.94
C HIS A 36 -17.93 -7.42 16.96
N ILE A 37 -19.22 -7.36 17.34
CA ILE A 37 -20.29 -6.77 16.54
C ILE A 37 -20.02 -5.28 16.28
N HIS A 38 -19.61 -4.53 17.31
CA HIS A 38 -19.25 -3.11 17.17
C HIS A 38 -18.11 -2.92 16.16
N ASN A 39 -17.07 -3.76 16.22
CA ASN A 39 -15.96 -3.72 15.26
C ASN A 39 -16.44 -4.02 13.82
N ILE A 40 -17.34 -4.99 13.63
CA ILE A 40 -17.94 -5.30 12.32
C ILE A 40 -18.73 -4.11 11.79
N CYS A 41 -19.64 -3.54 12.59
CA CYS A 41 -20.44 -2.38 12.19
C CYS A 41 -19.57 -1.16 11.87
N TYR A 42 -18.50 -0.94 12.65
CA TYR A 42 -17.53 0.12 12.38
C TYR A 42 -16.84 -0.09 11.03
N ILE A 43 -16.37 -1.31 10.73
CA ILE A 43 -15.76 -1.66 9.44
C ILE A 43 -16.75 -1.45 8.30
N MET A 44 -17.99 -1.93 8.44
CA MET A 44 -19.03 -1.82 7.42
C MET A 44 -19.36 -0.36 7.07
N ASN A 45 -19.36 0.54 8.06
CA ASN A 45 -19.53 1.98 7.82
C ASN A 45 -18.36 2.62 7.04
N GLN A 46 -17.22 1.94 6.95
CA GLN A 46 -16.07 2.40 6.16
C GLN A 46 -16.01 1.78 4.77
N ILE A 47 -16.88 0.81 4.45
CA ILE A 47 -16.93 0.20 3.13
C ILE A 47 -17.60 1.16 2.15
N LYS A 48 -16.96 1.39 1.01
CA LYS A 48 -17.50 2.11 -0.14
C LYS A 48 -17.49 1.23 -1.37
N ALA A 49 -18.51 1.40 -2.20
CA ALA A 49 -18.55 0.82 -3.54
C ALA A 49 -18.41 1.96 -4.56
N ARG A 50 -17.57 1.76 -5.58
CA ARG A 50 -17.41 2.66 -6.74
C ARG A 50 -17.37 1.83 -8.01
N TRP A 51 -17.97 2.33 -9.09
CA TRP A 51 -17.73 1.74 -10.40
C TRP A 51 -16.32 2.10 -10.87
N SER A 52 -15.54 1.11 -11.30
CA SER A 52 -14.20 1.33 -11.84
C SER A 52 -14.23 1.26 -13.37
N ASN A 53 -13.90 2.36 -14.03
CA ASN A 53 -13.81 2.40 -15.49
C ASN A 53 -12.61 1.61 -16.02
N ASN A 54 -11.53 1.47 -15.25
CA ASN A 54 -10.34 0.75 -15.70
C ASN A 54 -10.53 -0.77 -15.67
N PHE A 55 -11.33 -1.28 -14.74
CA PHE A 55 -11.59 -2.71 -14.59
C PHE A 55 -13.01 -3.11 -15.03
N HIS A 56 -13.82 -2.14 -15.47
CA HIS A 56 -15.22 -2.31 -15.88
C HIS A 56 -16.08 -3.10 -14.88
N GLN A 57 -15.87 -2.88 -13.58
CA GLN A 57 -16.59 -3.58 -12.51
C GLN A 57 -16.83 -2.70 -11.27
N LEU A 58 -17.81 -3.10 -10.46
CA LEU A 58 -18.06 -2.48 -9.16
C LEU A 58 -16.94 -2.87 -8.18
N GLN A 59 -16.13 -1.89 -7.81
CA GLN A 59 -15.09 -2.06 -6.79
C GLN A 59 -15.63 -1.72 -5.42
N VAL A 60 -15.46 -2.65 -4.48
CA VAL A 60 -15.75 -2.45 -3.07
C VAL A 60 -14.42 -2.31 -2.32
N GLY A 61 -14.34 -1.34 -1.41
CA GLY A 61 -13.12 -1.12 -0.64
C GLY A 61 -13.37 -0.34 0.64
N ILE A 62 -12.35 -0.24 1.47
CA ILE A 62 -12.41 0.55 2.71
C ILE A 62 -11.98 1.98 2.41
N ASN A 63 -12.57 2.96 3.08
CA ASN A 63 -12.15 4.36 3.01
C ASN A 63 -10.64 4.53 3.24
N GLN A 64 -9.96 5.15 2.29
CA GLN A 64 -8.57 5.59 2.48
C GLN A 64 -8.50 6.67 3.57
N GLY A 65 -7.47 6.60 4.41
CA GLY A 65 -7.25 7.54 5.51
C GLY A 65 -8.01 7.22 6.80
N CYS A 66 -8.77 6.13 6.86
CA CYS A 66 -9.29 5.65 8.13
C CYS A 66 -8.21 4.83 8.86
N ASN A 67 -8.10 4.97 10.19
CA ASN A 67 -7.05 4.30 10.97
C ASN A 67 -7.05 2.77 10.81
N LEU A 68 -8.20 2.19 10.47
CA LEU A 68 -8.39 0.75 10.35
C LEU A 68 -8.07 0.20 8.96
N SER A 69 -8.09 1.03 7.90
CA SER A 69 -7.88 0.56 6.53
C SER A 69 -6.51 -0.06 6.35
N THR A 70 -5.47 0.57 6.92
CA THR A 70 -4.09 0.08 6.82
C THR A 70 -3.91 -1.24 7.55
N ILE A 71 -4.47 -1.38 8.75
CA ILE A 71 -4.35 -2.62 9.54
C ILE A 71 -5.04 -3.78 8.81
N LEU A 72 -6.25 -3.55 8.30
CA LEU A 72 -6.99 -4.57 7.55
C LEU A 72 -6.27 -4.97 6.27
N TYR A 73 -5.70 -3.99 5.57
CA TYR A 73 -4.91 -4.26 4.37
C TYR A 73 -3.62 -5.03 4.70
N CYS A 74 -2.91 -4.68 5.78
CA CYS A 74 -1.74 -5.44 6.21
C CYS A 74 -2.08 -6.90 6.54
N GLY A 75 -3.20 -7.16 7.21
CA GLY A 75 -3.66 -8.52 7.50
C GLY A 75 -3.94 -9.32 6.21
N PHE A 76 -4.60 -8.69 5.24
CA PHE A 76 -4.81 -9.25 3.91
C PHE A 76 -3.48 -9.55 3.19
N SER A 77 -2.59 -8.56 3.12
CA SER A 77 -1.31 -8.66 2.41
C SER A 77 -0.41 -9.73 3.03
N ASN A 78 -0.47 -9.90 4.36
CA ASN A 78 0.31 -10.92 5.05
C ASN A 78 -0.10 -12.34 4.62
N GLN A 79 -1.40 -12.60 4.40
CA GLN A 79 -1.87 -13.90 3.90
C GLN A 79 -1.35 -14.19 2.49
N ILE A 80 -1.34 -13.19 1.61
CA ILE A 80 -0.75 -13.32 0.26
C ILE A 80 0.74 -13.62 0.38
N MET A 81 1.48 -12.85 1.19
CA MET A 81 2.91 -13.04 1.38
C MET A 81 3.27 -14.43 1.93
N GLU A 82 2.55 -14.91 2.95
CA GLU A 82 2.74 -16.24 3.53
C GLU A 82 2.50 -17.35 2.49
N LYS A 83 1.41 -17.26 1.71
CA LYS A 83 1.13 -18.20 0.62
C LYS A 83 2.19 -18.15 -0.48
N THR A 84 2.67 -16.96 -0.85
CA THR A 84 3.72 -16.78 -1.86
C THR A 84 5.05 -17.39 -1.40
N GLN A 85 5.42 -17.22 -0.12
CA GLN A 85 6.68 -17.74 0.44
C GLN A 85 6.66 -19.25 0.76
N ALA A 86 5.47 -19.85 0.88
CA ALA A 86 5.32 -21.28 1.18
C ALA A 86 5.83 -22.22 0.06
N ALA A 87 6.18 -21.68 -1.11
CA ALA A 87 6.65 -22.46 -2.25
C ALA A 87 8.03 -23.10 -1.97
N LYS A 88 8.08 -24.43 -2.07
CA LYS A 88 9.29 -25.24 -1.87
C LYS A 88 9.71 -25.94 -3.16
N ASP A 89 11.00 -26.13 -3.36
CA ASP A 89 11.56 -26.93 -4.45
C ASP A 89 11.42 -28.44 -4.16
N GLN A 90 11.94 -29.27 -5.06
CA GLN A 90 11.90 -30.74 -4.91
C GLN A 90 12.68 -31.25 -3.68
N ASN A 91 13.59 -30.43 -3.14
CA ASN A 91 14.39 -30.73 -1.95
C ASN A 91 13.76 -30.15 -0.66
N GLY A 92 12.59 -29.52 -0.76
CA GLY A 92 11.91 -28.89 0.37
C GLY A 92 12.46 -27.51 0.76
N ASN A 93 13.41 -26.95 -0.01
CA ASN A 93 13.97 -25.63 0.23
C ASN A 93 13.05 -24.55 -0.33
N SER A 94 12.91 -23.43 0.37
CA SER A 94 12.20 -22.29 -0.21
C SER A 94 13.01 -21.70 -1.36
N TYR A 95 12.37 -21.52 -2.52
CA TYR A 95 12.97 -20.86 -3.68
C TYR A 95 12.41 -19.46 -3.91
N LYS A 96 11.55 -18.96 -3.00
CA LYS A 96 10.91 -17.66 -3.09
C LYS A 96 11.09 -16.86 -1.81
N PHE A 97 11.32 -15.57 -1.98
CA PHE A 97 11.27 -14.60 -0.90
C PHE A 97 10.40 -13.42 -1.33
N ALA A 98 9.42 -13.04 -0.51
CA ALA A 98 8.51 -11.94 -0.81
C ALA A 98 8.69 -10.82 0.22
N LEU A 99 8.81 -9.59 -0.25
CA LEU A 99 8.76 -8.37 0.55
C LEU A 99 7.55 -7.56 0.12
N GLY A 100 6.72 -7.15 1.06
CA GLY A 100 5.53 -6.34 0.81
C GLY A 100 5.55 -5.06 1.64
N PHE A 101 5.06 -3.98 1.05
CA PHE A 101 4.72 -2.75 1.75
C PHE A 101 3.41 -2.22 1.19
N ILE A 102 2.33 -2.41 1.95
CA ILE A 102 0.97 -2.16 1.47
C ILE A 102 0.78 -2.91 0.13
N ASP A 103 0.39 -2.25 -0.95
CA ASP A 103 0.07 -2.85 -2.24
C ASP A 103 1.28 -3.09 -3.14
N ASP A 104 2.45 -2.55 -2.79
CA ASP A 104 3.70 -2.84 -3.48
C ASP A 104 4.34 -4.12 -2.92
N MET A 105 4.50 -5.13 -3.77
CA MET A 105 5.16 -6.39 -3.42
C MET A 105 6.26 -6.74 -4.41
N VAL A 106 7.41 -7.16 -3.88
CA VAL A 106 8.55 -7.70 -4.63
C VAL A 106 8.71 -9.17 -4.28
N VAL A 107 8.76 -10.02 -5.29
CA VAL A 107 9.03 -11.45 -5.12
C VAL A 107 10.36 -11.78 -5.80
N VAL A 108 11.32 -12.27 -5.01
CA VAL A 108 12.59 -12.80 -5.47
C VAL A 108 12.45 -14.29 -5.66
N THR A 109 12.81 -14.79 -6.84
CA THR A 109 12.71 -16.20 -7.22
C THR A 109 13.86 -16.58 -8.15
N THR A 110 14.04 -17.88 -8.42
CA THR A 110 15.00 -18.34 -9.42
C THR A 110 14.58 -17.96 -10.85
N PRO A 111 15.54 -17.78 -11.77
CA PRO A 111 15.28 -17.32 -13.14
C PRO A 111 14.24 -18.12 -13.93
N ASP A 112 14.30 -19.44 -13.81
CA ASP A 112 13.43 -20.41 -14.46
C ASP A 112 12.01 -20.42 -13.89
N LYS A 113 11.82 -19.87 -12.69
CA LYS A 113 10.55 -19.84 -11.96
C LYS A 113 9.87 -18.47 -11.98
N ILE A 114 10.43 -17.48 -12.68
CA ILE A 114 9.87 -16.12 -12.75
C ILE A 114 8.42 -16.13 -13.26
N GLN A 115 8.17 -16.66 -14.45
CA GLN A 115 6.83 -16.61 -15.05
C GLN A 115 5.83 -17.44 -14.24
N GLN A 116 6.26 -18.60 -13.73
CA GLN A 116 5.47 -19.42 -12.82
C GLN A 116 5.08 -18.61 -11.57
N THR A 117 6.03 -17.90 -10.97
CA THR A 117 5.82 -17.08 -9.77
C THR A 117 4.87 -15.92 -10.03
N ILE A 118 4.99 -15.25 -11.18
CA ILE A 118 4.06 -14.19 -11.59
C ILE A 118 2.64 -14.75 -11.69
N ASN A 119 2.45 -15.86 -12.40
CA ASN A 119 1.14 -16.46 -12.62
C ASN A 119 0.49 -16.93 -11.31
N GLU A 120 1.26 -17.60 -10.45
CA GLU A 120 0.79 -18.05 -9.14
C GLU A 120 0.43 -16.87 -8.24
N THR A 121 1.24 -15.81 -8.23
CA THR A 121 0.97 -14.61 -7.43
C THR A 121 -0.30 -13.91 -7.92
N ILE A 122 -0.46 -13.71 -9.23
CA ILE A 122 -1.69 -13.13 -9.80
C ILE A 122 -2.91 -14.00 -9.46
N ALA A 123 -2.78 -15.32 -9.51
CA ALA A 123 -3.86 -16.24 -9.14
C ALA A 123 -4.24 -16.09 -7.66
N LEU A 124 -3.26 -15.93 -6.75
CA LEU A 124 -3.50 -15.68 -5.33
C LEU A 124 -4.24 -14.37 -5.08
N TYR A 125 -3.87 -13.27 -5.76
CA TYR A 125 -4.62 -12.02 -5.66
C TYR A 125 -6.07 -12.18 -6.13
N LYS A 126 -6.29 -12.92 -7.23
CA LYS A 126 -7.64 -13.22 -7.74
C LYS A 126 -8.46 -14.10 -6.81
N GLU A 127 -7.86 -15.13 -6.20
CA GLU A 127 -8.49 -15.98 -5.17
C GLU A 127 -9.01 -15.12 -4.01
N MET A 128 -8.27 -14.06 -3.68
CA MET A 128 -8.59 -13.12 -2.62
C MET A 128 -9.43 -11.92 -3.10
N HIS A 129 -10.04 -12.01 -4.30
CA HIS A 129 -10.88 -10.98 -4.90
C HIS A 129 -10.22 -9.60 -5.05
N GLN A 130 -8.91 -9.59 -5.32
CA GLN A 130 -8.17 -8.39 -5.69
C GLN A 130 -7.72 -8.44 -7.14
N GLU A 131 -7.66 -7.26 -7.77
CA GLU A 131 -7.12 -7.09 -9.11
C GLU A 131 -5.67 -6.65 -9.06
N VAL A 132 -4.84 -7.23 -9.93
CA VAL A 132 -3.45 -6.83 -10.10
C VAL A 132 -3.37 -5.82 -11.23
N ASN A 133 -2.77 -4.65 -10.98
CA ASN A 133 -2.46 -3.71 -12.04
C ASN A 133 -1.21 -4.18 -12.80
N THR A 134 -1.45 -4.96 -13.86
CA THR A 134 -0.38 -5.53 -14.69
C THR A 134 0.48 -4.50 -15.40
N GLU A 135 -0.01 -3.25 -15.60
CA GLU A 135 0.78 -2.18 -16.22
C GLU A 135 1.93 -1.70 -15.33
N LYS A 136 1.81 -1.90 -14.01
CA LYS A 136 2.86 -1.56 -13.03
C LYS A 136 3.72 -2.77 -12.64
N CYS A 137 3.37 -3.96 -13.11
CA CYS A 137 4.14 -5.16 -12.80
C CYS A 137 5.38 -5.23 -13.69
N GLU A 138 6.55 -5.26 -13.06
CA GLU A 138 7.82 -5.36 -13.75
C GLU A 138 8.51 -6.68 -13.37
N CYS A 139 9.21 -7.24 -14.34
CA CYS A 139 10.09 -8.38 -14.12
C CYS A 139 11.52 -7.98 -14.49
N THR A 140 12.40 -7.97 -13.49
CA THR A 140 13.82 -7.72 -13.68
C THR A 140 14.61 -8.96 -13.34
N HIS A 141 15.61 -9.28 -14.15
CA HIS A 141 16.54 -10.35 -13.84
C HIS A 141 17.98 -9.82 -13.88
N PRO A 142 18.85 -10.18 -12.92
CA PRO A 142 20.22 -9.64 -12.83
C PRO A 142 21.06 -9.79 -14.10
N ASN A 143 20.80 -10.84 -14.89
CA ASN A 143 21.44 -11.13 -16.18
C ASN A 143 20.63 -10.75 -17.45
N PHE A 144 19.38 -10.26 -17.35
CA PHE A 144 18.67 -9.79 -18.55
C PHE A 144 19.06 -8.33 -18.79
N PHE A 145 20.22 -8.18 -19.43
CA PHE A 145 20.77 -6.92 -19.87
C PHE A 145 19.94 -6.37 -21.04
N ASN A 146 18.85 -5.71 -20.71
CA ASN A 146 18.39 -4.57 -21.48
C ASN A 146 18.02 -3.44 -20.51
N LYS A 147 19.01 -2.58 -20.28
CA LYS A 147 18.92 -1.21 -19.75
C LYS A 147 18.20 -1.02 -18.40
N SER A 148 18.60 -1.76 -17.39
CA SER A 148 19.11 -1.17 -16.13
C SER A 148 19.34 -2.21 -15.06
N GLY A 149 18.61 -3.34 -15.06
CA GLY A 149 18.66 -4.30 -13.96
C GLY A 149 18.35 -3.65 -12.61
N ILE A 150 17.61 -2.53 -12.65
CA ILE A 150 17.24 -1.73 -11.50
C ILE A 150 15.79 -2.04 -11.18
N VAL A 151 15.52 -2.48 -9.95
CA VAL A 151 14.18 -2.54 -9.38
C VAL A 151 13.94 -1.28 -8.57
N ASN A 152 12.84 -0.57 -8.83
CA ASN A 152 12.41 0.48 -7.93
C ASN A 152 11.47 -0.11 -6.87
N PHE A 153 11.80 0.05 -5.59
CA PHE A 153 10.91 -0.31 -4.49
C PHE A 153 10.98 0.75 -3.40
N LEU A 154 9.83 1.31 -3.02
CA LEU A 154 9.72 2.36 -2.00
C LEU A 154 10.61 3.58 -2.26
N GLY A 155 10.75 3.98 -3.52
CA GLY A 155 11.57 5.14 -3.91
C GLY A 155 13.07 4.90 -3.82
N GLN A 156 13.50 3.65 -3.69
CA GLN A 156 14.90 3.22 -3.75
C GLN A 156 15.11 2.34 -4.99
N ASP A 157 16.23 2.56 -5.68
CA ASP A 157 16.63 1.73 -6.80
C ASP A 157 17.56 0.62 -6.28
N PHE A 158 17.32 -0.61 -6.70
CA PHE A 158 18.10 -1.80 -6.35
C PHE A 158 18.70 -2.42 -7.60
N GLY A 159 20.01 -2.65 -7.65
CA GLY A 159 20.69 -3.20 -8.84
C GLY A 159 22.17 -2.82 -8.90
N LYS A 160 22.93 -3.48 -9.79
CA LYS A 160 24.41 -3.26 -9.90
C LYS A 160 24.79 -1.81 -10.21
N THR A 161 23.92 -1.09 -10.92
CA THR A 161 24.11 0.32 -11.32
C THR A 161 23.13 1.26 -10.61
N ALA A 162 22.41 0.77 -9.59
CA ALA A 162 21.38 1.54 -8.93
C ALA A 162 21.95 2.73 -8.17
N LYS A 163 21.23 3.85 -8.23
CA LYS A 163 21.49 5.00 -7.39
C LYS A 163 20.76 4.83 -6.05
N PRO A 164 21.27 5.40 -4.95
CA PRO A 164 20.61 5.35 -3.64
C PRO A 164 19.13 5.77 -3.64
N LEU A 165 18.77 6.76 -4.47
CA LEU A 165 17.42 7.28 -4.56
C LEU A 165 16.92 7.17 -6.00
N ALA A 166 15.65 6.78 -6.12
CA ALA A 166 14.95 6.76 -7.39
C ALA A 166 15.00 8.11 -8.07
N LYS A 167 15.14 8.11 -9.41
CA LYS A 167 15.11 9.34 -10.21
C LYS A 167 13.88 10.21 -9.90
N GLN A 168 12.71 9.59 -9.76
CA GLN A 168 11.46 10.29 -9.43
C GLN A 168 11.55 11.07 -8.11
N ILE A 169 12.17 10.50 -7.06
CA ILE A 169 12.36 11.19 -5.78
C ILE A 169 13.28 12.40 -5.99
N THR A 170 14.38 12.24 -6.73
CA THR A 170 15.31 13.35 -7.00
C THR A 170 14.67 14.47 -7.83
N ASP A 171 13.83 14.12 -8.82
CA ASP A 171 13.13 15.09 -9.66
C ASP A 171 12.03 15.83 -8.87
N ASN A 172 11.33 15.13 -7.96
CA ASN A 172 10.36 15.75 -7.07
C ASN A 172 11.01 16.72 -6.06
N LEU A 173 12.20 16.40 -5.55
CA LEU A 173 12.97 17.30 -4.68
C LEU A 173 13.39 18.57 -5.43
N LYS A 174 13.91 18.42 -6.66
CA LYS A 174 14.24 19.58 -7.52
C LYS A 174 13.04 20.48 -7.76
N LYS A 175 11.88 19.90 -8.12
CA LYS A 175 10.64 20.67 -8.31
C LYS A 175 10.22 21.43 -7.05
N LYS A 176 10.34 20.81 -5.87
CA LYS A 176 10.06 21.49 -4.59
C LYS A 176 11.02 22.65 -4.34
N PHE A 177 12.32 22.45 -4.59
CA PHE A 177 13.34 23.48 -4.45
C PHE A 177 13.10 24.67 -5.37
N ASP A 178 12.78 24.40 -6.65
CA ASP A 178 12.40 25.43 -7.60
C ASP A 178 11.14 26.20 -7.15
N GLY A 179 10.22 25.50 -6.48
CA GLY A 179 9.06 26.10 -5.84
C GLY A 179 9.42 27.05 -4.69
N TYR A 180 10.31 26.62 -3.78
CA TYR A 180 10.75 27.44 -2.64
C TYR A 180 11.48 28.70 -3.09
N ALA A 181 12.30 28.62 -4.14
CA ALA A 181 12.99 29.77 -4.71
C ALA A 181 12.02 30.88 -5.13
N LYS A 182 10.83 30.50 -5.62
CA LYS A 182 9.78 31.41 -6.13
C LYS A 182 8.85 31.98 -5.07
N LEU A 183 8.95 31.54 -3.81
CA LEU A 183 8.11 32.07 -2.74
C LEU A 183 8.46 33.54 -2.44
N ASP A 184 7.44 34.35 -2.16
CA ASP A 184 7.63 35.74 -1.73
C ASP A 184 7.81 35.81 -0.21
N ILE A 185 8.93 35.27 0.27
CA ILE A 185 9.32 35.24 1.68
C ILE A 185 10.80 35.58 1.83
N PRO A 186 11.27 35.99 3.03
CA PRO A 186 12.68 36.27 3.25
C PRO A 186 13.60 35.08 2.91
N ASN A 187 14.80 35.37 2.40
CA ASN A 187 15.76 34.34 1.99
C ASN A 187 16.16 33.38 3.13
N LYS A 188 16.16 33.85 4.37
CA LYS A 188 16.43 32.99 5.55
C LYS A 188 15.39 31.88 5.67
N ASP A 189 14.12 32.19 5.38
CA ASP A 189 13.01 31.26 5.53
C ASP A 189 12.99 30.28 4.35
N LYS A 190 13.35 30.75 3.15
CA LYS A 190 13.65 29.86 2.01
C LYS A 190 14.74 28.86 2.37
N LEU A 191 15.88 29.34 2.88
CA LEU A 191 17.00 28.48 3.27
C LEU A 191 16.58 27.44 4.32
N LEU A 192 15.77 27.83 5.30
CA LEU A 192 15.24 26.91 6.30
C LEU A 192 14.37 25.81 5.66
N LEU A 193 13.46 26.16 4.75
CA LEU A 193 12.62 25.20 4.02
C LEU A 193 13.46 24.25 3.15
N PHE A 194 14.52 24.77 2.52
CA PHE A 194 15.51 23.98 1.79
C PHE A 194 16.19 22.97 2.70
N CYS A 195 16.76 23.42 3.83
CA CYS A 195 17.43 22.56 4.81
C CYS A 195 16.51 21.48 5.36
N GLN A 196 15.27 21.83 5.76
CA GLN A 196 14.28 20.86 6.24
C GLN A 196 14.01 19.76 5.20
N CYS A 197 13.79 20.14 3.95
CA CYS A 197 13.47 19.19 2.90
C CYS A 197 14.67 18.30 2.52
N ILE A 198 15.89 18.86 2.48
CA ILE A 198 17.12 18.08 2.20
C ILE A 198 17.39 17.10 3.33
N VAL A 199 17.36 17.54 4.60
CA VAL A 199 17.65 16.68 5.75
C VAL A 199 16.68 15.51 5.82
N SER A 200 15.37 15.75 5.62
CA SER A 200 14.38 14.67 5.58
C SER A 200 14.63 13.68 4.44
N ALA A 201 14.95 14.17 3.24
CA ALA A 201 15.26 13.32 2.09
C ALA A 201 16.53 12.49 2.27
N CYS A 202 17.60 13.11 2.79
CA CYS A 202 18.85 12.44 3.11
C CYS A 202 18.64 11.37 4.19
N ASN A 203 17.84 11.64 5.22
CA ASN A 203 17.53 10.66 6.25
C ASN A 203 16.74 9.46 5.69
N TYR A 204 15.77 9.71 4.81
CA TYR A 204 15.04 8.64 4.11
C TYR A 204 15.99 7.79 3.24
N GLY A 205 16.89 8.44 2.50
CA GLY A 205 17.90 7.78 1.66
C GLY A 205 19.13 7.26 2.42
N ARG A 206 19.24 7.43 3.74
CA ARG A 206 20.45 7.08 4.51
C ARG A 206 20.68 5.56 4.60
N ARG A 207 19.63 4.75 4.41
CA ARG A 207 19.73 3.27 4.43
C ARG A 207 20.50 2.67 3.25
N ASN A 208 20.99 3.51 2.33
CA ASN A 208 21.78 3.10 1.17
C ASN A 208 23.24 2.77 1.50
N THR A 209 23.47 1.83 2.41
CA THR A 209 24.58 0.91 2.19
C THR A 209 24.14 0.05 0.99
N PRO A 210 24.90 -0.01 -0.12
CA PRO A 210 24.57 -0.95 -1.19
C PRO A 210 24.39 -2.32 -0.54
N LEU A 211 23.34 -3.05 -0.91
CA LEU A 211 23.08 -4.44 -0.52
C LEU A 211 24.21 -5.36 -1.03
N LYS A 212 25.43 -5.17 -0.51
CA LYS A 212 26.54 -6.10 -0.57
C LYS A 212 26.44 -7.13 0.56
N CYS A 213 25.36 -7.13 1.35
CA CYS A 213 25.24 -7.95 2.57
C CYS A 213 23.94 -8.76 2.68
N ILE A 214 23.13 -8.90 1.63
CA ILE A 214 22.04 -9.89 1.60
C ILE A 214 22.03 -10.57 0.23
N LEU A 215 23.12 -11.27 -0.07
CA LEU A 215 23.20 -12.46 -0.93
C LEU A 215 24.42 -13.27 -0.46
#